data_AF-A0A6N7V0J8-F1
#
_entry.id   AF-A0A6N7V0J8-F1
#
_cell.length_a   1.000
_cell.length_b   1.000
_cell.length_c   1.000
_cell.angle_alpha   90.00
_cell.angle_beta   90.00
_cell.angle_gamma   90.00
#
_symmetry.space_group_name_H-M   'P 1'
#
loop_
_entity.id
_entity.type
_entity.pdbx_description
1 polymer ?
#
loop_
_entity_poly.entity_id
_entity_poly.type
_entity_poly.pdbx_seq_one_letter_code
_entity_poly.pdbx_strand_id
1 'polypeptide(L)'
;MNKKEKFAYDIDFGAIMDYVENRFMLVIKDEDWTQEEIDMLNSGIDLHFCYTNDIAVFVLEGGDIDSSDFYFNVQECDWKEHLFKSDCLDVEIVLVDKANDICFKKSHTLTKEQSQSIKDCLNQQNEVSFMPSEYDVNVQGIQSAYEPYELIRFEKCEIKF
;
A
#
# COMPACT_ATOMS: atom_id res chain seq x y z
N MET A 1 4.08 31.24 7.88
CA MET A 1 4.15 29.93 7.21
C MET A 1 3.78 28.88 8.25
N ASN A 2 2.71 28.12 8.03
CA ASN A 2 2.42 26.97 8.89
C ASN A 2 3.55 25.96 8.71
N LYS A 3 4.09 25.47 9.82
CA LYS A 3 5.10 24.42 9.80
C LYS A 3 4.41 23.17 9.26
N LYS A 4 4.88 22.63 8.12
CA LYS A 4 4.41 21.34 7.62
C LYS A 4 4.71 20.26 8.65
N GLU A 5 3.80 19.31 8.79
CA GLU A 5 4.00 18.14 9.64
C GLU A 5 5.12 17.27 9.03
N LYS A 6 6.05 16.79 9.87
CA LYS A 6 7.11 15.88 9.42
C LYS A 6 6.61 14.46 9.48
N PHE A 7 6.94 13.66 8.48
CA PHE A 7 6.78 12.22 8.57
C PHE A 7 7.74 11.68 9.64
N ALA A 8 7.22 10.80 10.51
CA ALA A 8 7.94 10.36 11.72
C ALA A 8 9.08 9.39 11.42
N TYR A 9 9.02 8.72 10.28
CA TYR A 9 9.99 7.71 9.85
C TYR A 9 10.92 8.29 8.80
N ASP A 10 12.18 7.85 8.83
CA ASP A 10 13.14 8.12 7.77
C ASP A 10 13.02 7.03 6.72
N ILE A 11 12.65 7.41 5.50
CA ILE A 11 12.40 6.50 4.38
C ILE A 11 13.16 6.98 3.15
N ASP A 12 13.58 6.04 2.30
CA ASP A 12 14.18 6.35 1.00
C ASP A 12 13.12 6.86 0.00
N PHE A 13 13.59 7.40 -1.12
CA PHE A 13 12.71 7.77 -2.23
C PHE A 13 12.02 6.54 -2.84
N GLY A 14 10.80 6.74 -3.31
CA GLY A 14 9.95 5.70 -3.91
C GLY A 14 8.74 5.34 -3.05
N ALA A 15 8.11 4.22 -3.42
CA ALA A 15 6.93 3.68 -2.75
C ALA A 15 7.35 2.65 -1.69
N ILE A 16 6.86 2.83 -0.47
CA ILE A 16 7.05 1.90 0.65
C ILE A 16 5.70 1.63 1.32
N MET A 17 5.52 0.40 1.79
CA MET A 17 4.33 0.02 2.55
C MET A 17 4.69 -0.91 3.68
N ASP A 18 4.00 -0.74 4.81
CA ASP A 18 4.01 -1.69 5.92
C ASP A 18 2.65 -1.67 6.63
N TYR A 19 2.38 -2.68 7.46
CA TYR A 19 1.30 -2.65 8.43
C TYR A 19 1.89 -2.32 9.80
N VAL A 20 1.65 -1.09 10.27
CA VAL A 20 2.20 -0.59 11.54
C VAL A 20 1.16 0.29 12.22
N GLU A 21 1.18 0.36 13.55
CA GLU A 21 0.21 1.15 14.33
C GLU A 21 -1.27 0.79 14.03
N ASN A 22 -1.53 -0.49 13.73
CA ASN A 22 -2.84 -1.06 13.35
C ASN A 22 -3.42 -0.60 11.99
N ARG A 23 -2.59 -0.11 11.07
CA ARG A 23 -3.02 0.29 9.73
C ARG A 23 -2.01 -0.10 8.67
N PHE A 24 -2.46 -0.34 7.45
CA PHE A 24 -1.59 -0.31 6.28
C PHE A 24 -1.19 1.14 6.03
N MET A 25 0.10 1.42 6.02
CA MET A 25 0.65 2.72 5.72
C MET A 25 1.31 2.65 4.34
N LEU A 26 0.73 3.31 3.35
CA LEU A 26 1.25 3.40 1.99
C LEU A 26 1.88 4.77 1.85
N VAL A 27 3.21 4.81 1.67
CA VAL A 27 3.97 6.06 1.65
C VAL A 27 4.71 6.17 0.33
N ILE A 28 4.56 7.31 -0.34
CA ILE A 28 5.36 7.65 -1.52
C ILE A 28 6.21 8.86 -1.18
N LYS A 29 7.53 8.72 -1.30
CA LYS A 29 8.48 9.82 -1.13
C LYS A 29 9.06 10.22 -2.48
N ASP A 30 8.89 11.49 -2.83
CA ASP A 30 9.42 12.09 -4.06
C ASP A 30 10.11 13.44 -3.78
N GLU A 31 10.79 14.00 -4.78
CA GLU A 31 11.52 15.26 -4.69
C GLU A 31 10.61 16.41 -4.22
N ASP A 32 9.44 16.52 -4.84
CA ASP A 32 8.38 17.45 -4.51
C ASP A 32 7.01 16.93 -4.99
N TRP A 33 5.96 17.53 -4.44
CA TRP A 33 4.58 17.26 -4.83
C TRP A 33 3.93 18.59 -5.23
N THR A 34 3.43 18.66 -6.44
CA THR A 34 2.73 19.82 -6.98
C THR A 34 1.31 19.89 -6.42
N GLN A 35 0.74 21.09 -6.43
CA GLN A 35 -0.67 21.26 -6.02
C GLN A 35 -1.63 20.53 -6.95
N GLU A 36 -1.28 20.37 -8.23
CA GLU A 36 -2.09 19.66 -9.22
C GLU A 36 -2.20 18.17 -8.87
N GLU A 37 -1.08 17.51 -8.56
CA GLU A 37 -1.07 16.11 -8.08
C GLU A 37 -1.90 15.93 -6.81
N ILE A 38 -1.77 16.85 -5.86
CA ILE A 38 -2.53 16.84 -4.61
C ILE A 38 -4.03 17.04 -4.88
N ASP A 39 -4.40 18.00 -5.73
CA ASP A 39 -5.81 18.28 -6.06
C ASP A 39 -6.46 17.11 -6.81
N MET A 40 -5.70 16.44 -7.67
CA MET A 40 -6.15 15.24 -8.37
C MET A 40 -6.44 14.08 -7.40
N LEU A 41 -5.55 13.83 -6.44
CA LEU A 41 -5.79 12.85 -5.37
C LEU A 41 -7.00 13.20 -4.50
N ASN A 42 -7.28 14.50 -4.30
CA ASN A 42 -8.49 14.93 -3.61
C ASN A 42 -9.76 14.70 -4.43
N SER A 43 -9.68 14.57 -5.76
CA SER A 43 -10.82 14.34 -6.64
C SER A 43 -11.31 12.88 -6.63
N GLY A 44 -10.42 11.94 -6.32
CA GLY A 44 -10.73 10.51 -6.21
C GLY A 44 -9.46 9.68 -6.09
N ILE A 45 -9.50 8.68 -5.21
CA ILE A 45 -8.45 7.67 -5.06
C ILE A 45 -9.15 6.32 -4.98
N ASP A 46 -8.73 5.41 -5.85
CA ASP A 46 -9.09 4.02 -5.82
C ASP A 46 -7.87 3.19 -5.42
N LEU A 47 -8.07 2.21 -4.55
CA LEU A 47 -7.03 1.30 -4.10
C LEU A 47 -7.50 -0.13 -4.31
N HIS A 48 -6.72 -0.90 -5.06
CA HIS A 48 -7.04 -2.26 -5.43
C HIS A 48 -6.11 -3.21 -4.69
N PHE A 49 -6.68 -4.07 -3.86
CA PHE A 49 -5.92 -5.19 -3.30
C PHE A 49 -5.95 -6.35 -4.30
N CYS A 50 -4.76 -6.71 -4.77
CA CYS A 50 -4.51 -7.76 -5.74
C CYS A 50 -3.71 -8.90 -5.09
N TYR A 51 -3.97 -10.13 -5.53
CA TYR A 51 -3.25 -11.29 -5.02
C TYR A 51 -2.95 -12.30 -6.12
N THR A 52 -1.67 -12.54 -6.36
CA THR A 52 -1.18 -13.46 -7.40
C THR A 52 0.19 -14.03 -7.02
N ASN A 53 0.48 -15.28 -7.39
CA ASN A 53 1.74 -15.98 -7.05
C ASN A 53 2.12 -15.92 -5.56
N ASP A 54 1.11 -15.96 -4.68
CA ASP A 54 1.24 -15.79 -3.23
C ASP A 54 1.86 -14.45 -2.78
N ILE A 55 1.76 -13.44 -3.64
CA ILE A 55 2.18 -12.06 -3.40
C ILE A 55 0.93 -11.19 -3.25
N ALA A 56 0.88 -10.46 -2.14
CA ALA A 56 -0.10 -9.41 -1.90
C ALA A 56 0.41 -8.08 -2.46
N VAL A 57 -0.41 -7.42 -3.29
CA VAL A 57 -0.07 -6.14 -3.92
C VAL A 57 -1.23 -5.18 -3.74
N PHE A 58 -0.94 -3.94 -3.33
CA PHE A 58 -1.90 -2.84 -3.37
C PHE A 58 -1.57 -1.95 -4.56
N VAL A 59 -2.54 -1.73 -5.45
CA VAL A 59 -2.41 -0.82 -6.59
C VAL A 59 -3.21 0.43 -6.28
N LEU A 60 -2.52 1.56 -6.17
CA LEU A 60 -3.10 2.87 -5.94
C LEU A 60 -3.31 3.58 -7.28
N GLU A 61 -4.54 3.98 -7.55
CA GLU A 61 -4.93 4.79 -8.71
C GLU A 61 -5.59 6.10 -8.25
N GLY A 62 -5.28 7.21 -8.91
CA GLY A 62 -5.89 8.49 -8.59
C GLY A 62 -5.40 9.63 -9.48
N GLY A 63 -6.30 10.25 -10.24
CA GLY A 63 -5.95 11.35 -11.13
C GLY A 63 -5.18 10.93 -12.39
N ASP A 64 -4.20 11.75 -12.79
CA ASP A 64 -3.19 11.46 -13.84
C ASP A 64 -1.88 10.91 -13.23
N ILE A 65 -1.93 10.42 -11.98
CA ILE A 65 -0.78 9.75 -11.37
C ILE A 65 -0.66 8.36 -12.00
N ASP A 66 0.52 8.04 -12.52
CA ASP A 66 0.87 6.69 -12.93
C ASP A 66 0.56 5.73 -11.77
N SER A 67 -0.29 4.73 -12.02
CA SER A 67 -0.72 3.75 -11.01
C SER A 67 0.50 3.23 -10.24
N SER A 68 0.46 3.24 -8.91
CA SER A 68 1.59 2.82 -8.07
C SER A 68 1.28 1.49 -7.39
N ASP A 69 2.22 0.54 -7.42
CA ASP A 69 2.09 -0.76 -6.77
C ASP A 69 2.92 -0.86 -5.48
N PHE A 70 2.32 -1.44 -4.45
CA PHE A 70 2.94 -1.65 -3.14
C PHE A 70 2.87 -3.14 -2.80
N TYR A 71 4.02 -3.76 -2.58
CA TYR A 71 4.12 -5.18 -2.25
C TYR A 71 4.10 -5.39 -0.74
N PHE A 72 3.27 -6.33 -0.27
CA PHE A 72 3.19 -6.68 1.15
C PHE A 72 3.63 -8.12 1.39
N ASN A 73 4.49 -8.31 2.39
CA ASN A 73 4.85 -9.62 2.90
C ASN A 73 4.40 -9.78 4.35
N VAL A 74 3.31 -10.50 4.59
CA VAL A 74 2.82 -10.72 5.96
C VAL A 74 3.76 -11.56 6.81
N GLN A 75 4.62 -12.37 6.18
CA GLN A 75 5.52 -13.28 6.89
C GLN A 75 6.67 -12.52 7.58
N GLU A 76 7.02 -11.35 7.05
CA GLU A 76 8.02 -10.41 7.59
C GLU A 76 7.38 -9.22 8.34
N CYS A 77 6.06 -9.17 8.44
CA CYS A 77 5.37 -8.09 9.16
C CYS A 77 5.41 -8.32 10.68
N ASP A 78 6.08 -7.42 11.40
CA ASP A 78 6.18 -7.45 12.87
C ASP A 78 4.80 -7.34 13.56
N TRP A 79 3.86 -6.63 12.95
CA TRP A 79 2.52 -6.40 13.50
C TRP A 79 1.48 -7.40 12.98
N LYS A 80 1.88 -8.51 12.37
CA LYS A 80 0.94 -9.49 11.79
C LYS A 80 -0.12 -10.00 12.77
N GLU A 81 0.21 -10.17 14.04
CA GLU A 81 -0.77 -10.59 15.04
C GLU A 81 -1.88 -9.54 15.25
N HIS A 82 -1.53 -8.25 15.20
CA HIS A 82 -2.47 -7.16 15.31
C HIS A 82 -3.35 -7.06 14.06
N LEU A 83 -2.75 -7.27 12.88
CA LEU A 83 -3.45 -7.35 11.61
C LEU A 83 -4.56 -8.39 11.66
N PHE A 84 -4.24 -9.63 12.05
CA PHE A 84 -5.23 -10.72 12.07
C PHE A 84 -6.27 -10.61 13.18
N LYS A 85 -5.96 -9.92 14.30
CA LYS A 85 -6.91 -9.67 15.40
C LYS A 85 -7.90 -8.54 15.10
N SER A 86 -7.60 -7.67 14.12
CA SER A 86 -8.44 -6.51 13.78
C SER A 86 -9.74 -6.94 13.09
N ASP A 87 -10.86 -6.35 13.52
CA ASP A 87 -12.19 -6.57 12.92
C ASP A 87 -12.27 -5.90 11.54
N CYS A 88 -11.95 -4.60 11.50
CA CYS A 88 -11.73 -3.83 10.29
C CYS A 88 -10.26 -3.40 10.21
N LEU A 89 -9.69 -3.39 9.01
CA LEU A 89 -8.35 -2.88 8.75
C LEU A 89 -8.44 -1.39 8.39
N ASP A 90 -7.46 -0.63 8.83
CA ASP A 90 -7.29 0.77 8.45
C ASP A 90 -6.21 0.89 7.38
N VAL A 91 -6.36 1.86 6.49
CA VAL A 91 -5.37 2.22 5.46
C VAL A 91 -5.10 3.71 5.52
N GLU A 92 -3.84 4.10 5.42
CA GLU A 92 -3.41 5.49 5.35
C GLU A 92 -2.42 5.68 4.19
N ILE A 93 -2.77 6.60 3.28
CA ILE A 93 -1.91 7.02 2.17
C ILE A 93 -1.22 8.31 2.60
N VAL A 94 0.11 8.37 2.46
CA VAL A 94 0.92 9.53 2.82
C VAL A 94 1.87 9.86 1.66
N LEU A 95 1.86 11.12 1.24
CA LEU A 95 2.87 11.63 0.30
C LEU A 95 3.84 12.52 1.03
N VAL A 96 5.13 12.25 0.82
CA VAL A 96 6.24 12.89 1.54
C VAL A 96 7.19 13.51 0.52
N ASP A 97 7.66 14.73 0.80
CA ASP A 97 8.70 15.36 -0.03
C ASP A 97 10.12 15.00 0.43
N LYS A 98 11.14 15.43 -0.31
CA LYS A 98 12.55 15.21 0.06
C LYS A 98 12.96 15.75 1.42
N ALA A 99 12.24 16.75 1.94
CA ALA A 99 12.50 17.30 3.26
C ALA A 99 11.85 16.46 4.36
N ASN A 100 11.17 15.36 4.01
CA ASN A 100 10.36 14.54 4.90
C ASN A 100 9.11 15.28 5.42
N ASP A 101 8.64 16.32 4.73
CA ASP A 101 7.38 16.98 5.04
C ASP A 101 6.20 16.21 4.42
N ILE A 102 5.12 16.04 5.18
CA ILE A 102 3.88 15.45 4.69
C ILE A 102 3.19 16.48 3.78
N CYS A 103 3.06 16.12 2.50
CA CYS A 103 2.39 16.92 1.48
C CYS A 103 0.92 16.53 1.33
N PHE A 104 0.60 15.25 1.53
CA PHE A 104 -0.76 14.72 1.47
C PHE A 104 -0.95 13.58 2.46
N LYS A 105 -2.16 13.48 3.02
CA LYS A 105 -2.54 12.36 3.87
C LYS A 105 -4.03 12.07 3.73
N LYS A 106 -4.39 10.81 3.48
CA LYS A 106 -5.79 10.34 3.48
C LYS A 106 -5.88 9.00 4.20
N SER A 107 -6.83 8.88 5.12
CA SER A 107 -7.03 7.66 5.91
C SER A 107 -8.43 7.11 5.65
N HIS A 108 -8.57 5.79 5.63
CA HIS A 108 -9.84 5.12 5.40
C HIS A 108 -9.92 3.81 6.20
N THR A 109 -11.06 3.56 6.83
CA THR A 109 -11.35 2.30 7.51
C THR A 109 -12.11 1.38 6.56
N LEU A 110 -11.54 0.21 6.27
CA LEU A 110 -12.15 -0.76 5.37
C LEU A 110 -13.44 -1.34 5.99
N THR A 111 -14.36 -1.75 5.12
CA THR A 111 -15.49 -2.57 5.55
C THR A 111 -15.01 -3.94 6.05
N LYS A 112 -15.86 -4.63 6.80
CA LYS A 112 -15.57 -5.99 7.28
C LYS A 112 -15.32 -6.97 6.13
N GLU A 113 -16.07 -6.84 5.04
CA GLU A 113 -15.94 -7.71 3.87
C GLU A 113 -14.58 -7.51 3.18
N GLN A 114 -14.21 -6.26 2.91
CA GLN A 114 -12.90 -5.91 2.35
C GLN A 114 -11.76 -6.38 3.27
N SER A 115 -11.89 -6.11 4.57
CA SER A 115 -10.91 -6.53 5.58
C SER A 115 -10.75 -8.05 5.63
N GLN A 116 -11.84 -8.80 5.53
CA GLN A 116 -11.80 -10.25 5.54
C GLN A 116 -11.19 -10.81 4.26
N SER A 117 -11.53 -10.25 3.08
CA SER A 117 -10.93 -10.65 1.79
C SER A 117 -9.40 -10.51 1.82
N ILE A 118 -8.89 -9.39 2.34
CA ILE A 118 -7.45 -9.17 2.52
C ILE A 118 -6.87 -10.20 3.50
N LYS A 119 -7.46 -10.34 4.70
CA LYS A 119 -6.97 -11.28 5.72
C LYS A 119 -6.95 -12.73 5.24
N ASP A 120 -7.91 -13.16 4.42
CA ASP A 120 -7.95 -14.52 3.90
C ASP A 120 -6.76 -14.77 2.96
N CYS A 121 -6.43 -13.82 2.08
CA CYS A 121 -5.26 -13.91 1.21
C CYS A 121 -3.94 -13.87 2.00
N LEU A 122 -3.86 -13.01 3.02
CA LEU A 122 -2.67 -12.92 3.87
C LEU A 122 -2.50 -14.16 4.76
N ASN A 123 -3.58 -14.77 5.23
CA ASN A 123 -3.50 -16.05 5.94
C ASN A 123 -2.96 -17.15 5.02
N GLN A 124 -3.41 -17.20 3.76
CA GLN A 124 -2.85 -18.12 2.76
C GLN A 124 -1.35 -17.89 2.59
N GLN A 125 -0.90 -16.64 2.37
CA GLN A 125 0.52 -16.31 2.27
C GLN A 125 1.29 -16.76 3.52
N ASN A 126 0.74 -16.55 4.71
CA ASN A 126 1.36 -16.90 5.98
C ASN A 126 1.54 -18.42 6.21
N GLU A 127 0.68 -19.24 5.62
CA GLU A 127 0.74 -20.71 5.72
C GLU A 127 1.76 -21.36 4.76
N VAL A 128 2.13 -20.66 3.67
CA VAL A 128 3.16 -21.13 2.74
C VAL A 128 4.51 -21.15 3.45
N SER A 129 5.33 -22.18 3.20
CA SER A 129 6.68 -22.24 3.74
C SER A 129 7.49 -21.06 3.26
N PHE A 130 7.85 -20.14 4.17
CA PHE A 130 8.57 -18.93 3.81
C PHE A 130 9.98 -19.26 3.31
N MET A 131 10.26 -18.88 2.05
CA MET A 131 11.60 -18.84 1.50
C MET A 131 11.85 -17.41 1.01
N PRO A 132 12.64 -16.58 1.74
CA PRO A 132 12.83 -15.16 1.42
C PRO A 132 13.25 -14.94 -0.05
N SER A 133 14.16 -15.78 -0.55
CA SER A 133 14.63 -15.71 -1.93
C SER A 133 13.54 -15.98 -2.96
N GLU A 134 12.50 -16.76 -2.62
CA GLU A 134 11.37 -17.00 -3.52
C GLU A 134 10.42 -15.81 -3.57
N TYR A 135 10.19 -15.13 -2.44
CA TYR A 135 9.38 -13.92 -2.39
C TYR A 135 9.97 -12.83 -3.28
N ASP A 136 11.26 -12.52 -3.11
CA ASP A 136 11.96 -11.50 -3.90
C ASP A 136 11.92 -11.81 -5.40
N VAL A 137 12.15 -13.08 -5.77
CA VAL A 137 12.10 -13.53 -7.17
C VAL A 137 10.68 -13.41 -7.74
N ASN A 138 9.65 -13.72 -6.96
CA ASN A 138 8.26 -13.58 -7.40
C ASN A 138 7.86 -12.12 -7.57
N VAL A 139 8.26 -11.23 -6.65
CA VAL A 139 8.05 -9.78 -6.78
C VAL A 139 8.74 -9.26 -8.04
N GLN A 140 10.02 -9.57 -8.24
CA GLN A 140 10.77 -9.18 -9.44
C GLN A 140 10.12 -9.72 -10.72
N GLY A 141 9.60 -10.95 -10.68
CA GLY A 141 8.86 -11.55 -11.78
C GLY A 141 7.58 -10.80 -12.12
N ILE A 142 6.81 -10.36 -11.11
CA ILE A 142 5.60 -9.54 -11.29
C ILE A 142 5.97 -8.17 -11.86
N GLN A 143 6.92 -7.47 -11.25
CA GLN A 143 7.39 -6.14 -11.68
C GLN A 143 7.96 -6.15 -13.11
N SER A 144 8.54 -7.27 -13.56
CA SER A 144 9.06 -7.41 -14.92
C SER A 144 7.98 -7.75 -15.95
N ALA A 145 6.84 -8.29 -15.51
CA ALA A 145 5.80 -8.84 -16.38
C ALA A 145 4.59 -7.93 -16.55
N TYR A 146 4.36 -7.01 -15.60
CA TYR A 146 3.15 -6.20 -15.53
C TYR A 146 3.47 -4.76 -15.17
N GLU A 147 2.77 -3.84 -15.84
CA GLU A 147 2.61 -2.48 -15.32
C GLU A 147 1.62 -2.49 -14.14
N PRO A 148 1.69 -1.52 -13.21
CA PRO A 148 0.83 -1.52 -12.02
C PRO A 148 -0.68 -1.61 -12.32
N TYR A 149 -1.17 -0.87 -13.32
CA TYR A 149 -2.59 -0.94 -13.75
C TYR A 149 -2.99 -2.33 -14.28
N GLU A 150 -2.04 -3.11 -14.81
CA GLU A 150 -2.32 -4.45 -15.31
C GLU A 150 -2.59 -5.44 -14.20
N LEU A 151 -2.06 -5.20 -12.99
CA LEU A 151 -2.22 -6.06 -11.82
C LEU A 151 -3.65 -6.10 -11.30
N ILE A 152 -4.47 -5.10 -11.64
CA ILE A 152 -5.91 -5.04 -11.29
C ILE A 152 -6.67 -6.26 -11.83
N ARG A 153 -6.16 -6.96 -12.87
CA ARG A 153 -6.73 -8.25 -13.32
C ARG A 153 -6.73 -9.35 -12.23
N PHE A 154 -5.90 -9.19 -11.19
CA PHE A 154 -5.78 -10.08 -10.05
C PHE A 154 -6.47 -9.53 -8.79
N GLU A 155 -7.31 -8.51 -8.94
CA GLU A 155 -8.06 -7.88 -7.85
C GLU A 155 -8.87 -8.91 -7.05
N LYS A 156 -8.83 -8.75 -5.73
CA LYS A 156 -9.69 -9.43 -4.75
C LYS A 156 -10.59 -8.46 -4.00
N CYS A 157 -10.25 -7.18 -3.99
CA CYS A 157 -10.97 -6.14 -3.26
C CYS A 157 -10.65 -4.75 -3.80
N GLU A 158 -11.68 -3.99 -4.18
CA GLU A 158 -11.62 -2.57 -4.52
C GLU A 158 -11.95 -1.72 -3.27
N ILE A 159 -11.22 -0.62 -3.06
CA ILE A 159 -11.36 0.30 -1.92
C ILE A 159 -11.44 1.73 -2.44
N LYS A 160 -12.57 2.40 -2.23
CA LYS A 160 -12.82 3.78 -2.67
C LYS A 160 -12.69 4.75 -1.52
N PHE A 161 -11.89 5.80 -1.69
CA PHE A 161 -11.58 6.78 -0.66
C PHE A 161 -12.42 8.06 -0.71
#